data_AF-A0A976MDP4-F1
#
_entry.id   AF-A0A976MDP4-F1
#
_cell.length_a   1.000
_cell.length_b   1.000
_cell.length_c   1.000
_cell.angle_alpha   90.00
_cell.angle_beta   90.00
_cell.angle_gamma   90.00
#
_symmetry.space_group_name_H-M   'P 1'
#
loop_
_entity.id
_entity.type
_entity.pdbx_description
1 polymer ?
#
loop_
_entity_poly.entity_id
_entity_poly.type
_entity_poly.pdbx_seq_one_letter_code
_entity_poly.pdbx_strand_id
1 'polypeptide(L)'
;MDEVAKNPFLCILENSFFSLYKSLFNSRSIVLLPISQSLINIDITKKFIEQHILTETSIKNNFINNKGQIVELINDTFVTSFGFSNHSVCNIIKRIRIPQGNNYIEAYLIDSHLLVSNNTELTYLQYNIEDDIEVIIQRWSKDNEEFGKFFINSLNRFNNTFVLVPGYESETSNIISNITDKSIKLLLVDKKDYSEQFKRKLVEICLNYSYYYLHDLLWGYLVKSYSTKEEIIQSRISKMRNELNLNLSLLIFENRHEVSNINILPSVELLHQMEMTRLPLKKLNYLEKAILINNSSSEPESISLLVLALVVGNVRNAIEHYSLMKFYLQSLNENSKSLYLLESAISFLIS
;
A
#
# COMPACT_ATOMS: atom_id res chain seq x y z
N MET A 1 -19.00 -16.00 -9.43
CA MET A 1 -19.74 -16.34 -8.19
C MET A 1 -19.42 -17.76 -7.67
N ASP A 2 -18.62 -18.56 -8.38
CA ASP A 2 -18.56 -20.02 -8.14
C ASP A 2 -17.48 -20.54 -7.18
N GLU A 3 -16.40 -19.81 -6.92
CA GLU A 3 -15.28 -20.35 -6.12
C GLU A 3 -15.58 -20.46 -4.62
N VAL A 4 -16.36 -19.52 -4.06
CA VAL A 4 -16.68 -19.50 -2.63
C VAL A 4 -17.68 -20.61 -2.28
N ALA A 5 -18.72 -20.79 -3.11
CA ALA A 5 -19.72 -21.84 -2.92
C ALA A 5 -19.13 -23.26 -3.04
N LYS A 6 -18.01 -23.41 -3.75
CA LYS A 6 -17.25 -24.67 -3.91
C LYS A 6 -16.10 -24.80 -2.90
N ASN A 7 -15.97 -23.88 -1.95
CA ASN A 7 -14.90 -23.94 -0.95
C ASN A 7 -15.11 -25.16 -0.02
N PRO A 8 -14.14 -26.08 0.13
CA PRO A 8 -14.29 -27.29 0.93
C PRO A 8 -14.67 -27.01 2.39
N PHE A 9 -14.11 -25.96 2.99
CA PHE A 9 -14.44 -25.56 4.36
C PHE A 9 -15.91 -25.17 4.47
N LEU A 10 -16.40 -24.32 3.56
CA LEU A 10 -17.79 -23.88 3.57
C LEU A 10 -18.75 -25.04 3.31
N CYS A 11 -18.45 -25.90 2.33
CA CYS A 11 -19.28 -27.07 2.03
C CYS A 11 -19.40 -28.03 3.22
N ILE A 12 -18.31 -28.27 3.97
CA ILE A 12 -18.34 -29.13 5.16
C ILE A 12 -19.08 -28.45 6.31
N LEU A 13 -18.88 -27.14 6.51
CA LEU A 13 -19.61 -26.37 7.51
C LEU A 13 -21.13 -26.43 7.26
N GLU A 14 -21.56 -26.27 6.01
CA GLU A 14 -22.97 -26.30 5.62
C GLU A 14 -23.59 -27.70 5.75
N ASN A 15 -22.90 -28.74 5.27
CA ASN A 15 -23.47 -30.08 5.18
C ASN A 15 -23.29 -30.92 6.45
N SER A 16 -22.11 -30.86 7.07
CA SER A 16 -21.74 -31.71 8.21
C SER A 16 -21.94 -31.03 9.56
N PHE A 17 -21.92 -29.69 9.61
CA PHE A 17 -22.06 -28.90 10.83
C PHE A 17 -23.18 -27.86 10.74
N PHE A 18 -24.30 -28.25 10.13
CA PHE A 18 -25.43 -27.36 9.82
C PHE A 18 -25.97 -26.57 11.02
N SER A 19 -26.01 -27.16 12.22
CA SER A 19 -26.46 -26.46 13.42
C SER A 19 -25.55 -25.28 13.80
N LEU A 20 -24.24 -25.47 13.66
CA LEU A 20 -23.24 -24.42 13.85
C LEU A 20 -23.36 -23.36 12.74
N TYR A 21 -23.46 -23.79 11.48
CA TYR A 21 -23.68 -22.89 10.34
C TYR A 21 -24.89 -21.98 10.55
N LYS A 22 -26.04 -22.54 10.93
CA LYS A 22 -27.27 -21.78 11.19
C LYS A 22 -27.12 -20.78 12.34
N SER A 23 -26.33 -21.12 13.36
CA SER A 23 -26.10 -20.24 14.50
C SER A 23 -25.31 -18.97 14.13
N LEU A 24 -24.48 -19.03 13.09
CA LEU A 24 -23.64 -17.92 12.65
C LEU A 24 -24.48 -16.72 12.20
N PHE A 25 -25.60 -16.94 11.50
CA PHE A 25 -26.51 -15.90 11.02
C PHE A 25 -27.26 -15.13 12.11
N ASN A 26 -27.25 -15.65 13.35
CA ASN A 26 -27.85 -15.01 14.51
C ASN A 26 -26.80 -14.38 15.44
N SER A 27 -25.51 -14.48 15.07
CA SER A 27 -24.39 -14.01 15.87
C SER A 27 -23.64 -12.90 15.13
N ARG A 28 -22.92 -12.03 15.85
CA ARG A 28 -21.96 -11.09 15.25
C ARG A 28 -20.61 -11.76 14.96
N SER A 29 -20.65 -12.99 14.47
CA SER A 29 -19.45 -13.76 14.18
C SER A 29 -19.04 -13.58 12.73
N ILE A 30 -17.73 -13.61 12.50
CA ILE A 30 -17.13 -13.66 11.16
C ILE A 30 -16.57 -15.07 10.92
N VAL A 31 -16.48 -15.45 9.65
CA VAL A 31 -15.93 -16.76 9.25
C VAL A 31 -14.69 -16.56 8.40
N LEU A 32 -13.60 -17.20 8.79
CA LEU A 32 -12.40 -17.28 7.98
C LEU A 32 -12.46 -18.51 7.08
N LEU A 33 -12.35 -18.30 5.78
CA LEU A 33 -12.41 -19.34 4.75
C LEU A 33 -11.02 -19.51 4.14
N PRO A 34 -10.24 -20.54 4.52
CA PRO A 34 -8.98 -20.83 3.85
C PRO A 34 -9.20 -21.21 2.39
N ILE A 35 -8.31 -20.80 1.49
CA ILE A 35 -8.36 -21.23 0.07
C ILE A 35 -8.25 -22.75 -0.04
N SER A 36 -8.90 -23.32 -1.05
CA SER A 36 -8.93 -24.77 -1.26
C SER A 36 -7.54 -25.40 -1.34
N GLN A 37 -6.55 -24.73 -1.94
CA GLN A 37 -5.18 -25.24 -1.99
C GLN A 37 -4.56 -25.41 -0.60
N SER A 38 -4.88 -24.51 0.34
CA SER A 38 -4.37 -24.57 1.72
C SER A 38 -5.01 -25.69 2.54
N LEU A 39 -6.06 -26.34 2.05
CA LEU A 39 -6.80 -27.39 2.75
C LEU A 39 -6.45 -28.82 2.25
N ILE A 40 -5.53 -28.94 1.28
CA ILE A 40 -5.11 -30.25 0.76
C ILE A 40 -4.44 -31.05 1.88
N ASN A 41 -4.86 -32.31 2.06
CA ASN A 41 -4.39 -33.22 3.11
C ASN A 41 -4.64 -32.76 4.55
N ILE A 42 -5.62 -31.86 4.77
CA ILE A 42 -6.03 -31.43 6.11
C ILE A 42 -7.40 -31.99 6.44
N ASP A 43 -7.50 -32.64 7.59
CA ASP A 43 -8.77 -33.10 8.12
C ASP A 43 -9.59 -31.93 8.69
N ILE A 44 -10.64 -31.55 7.97
CA ILE A 44 -11.57 -30.49 8.37
C ILE A 44 -12.53 -31.04 9.44
N THR A 45 -12.02 -31.11 10.68
CA THR A 45 -12.77 -31.55 11.85
C THR A 45 -13.62 -30.43 12.45
N LYS A 46 -14.55 -30.77 13.35
CA LYS A 46 -15.31 -29.77 14.14
C LYS A 46 -14.38 -28.77 14.86
N LYS A 47 -13.28 -29.29 15.44
CA LYS A 47 -12.28 -28.48 16.14
C LYS A 47 -11.63 -27.46 15.18
N PHE A 48 -11.28 -27.90 13.97
CA PHE A 48 -10.72 -27.04 12.94
C PHE A 48 -11.68 -25.89 12.58
N ILE A 49 -12.96 -26.20 12.36
CA ILE A 49 -14.00 -25.22 12.01
C ILE A 49 -14.21 -24.20 13.13
N GLU A 50 -14.34 -24.67 14.37
CA GLU A 50 -14.53 -23.81 15.55
C GLU A 50 -13.40 -22.80 15.75
N GLN A 51 -12.20 -23.09 15.25
CA GLN A 51 -11.06 -22.17 15.34
C GLN A 51 -11.08 -21.05 14.30
N HIS A 52 -11.82 -21.22 13.20
CA HIS A 52 -11.94 -20.27 12.09
C HIS A 52 -13.25 -19.45 12.15
N ILE A 53 -14.09 -19.72 13.15
CA ILE A 53 -15.25 -18.89 13.49
C ILE A 53 -14.82 -17.94 14.59
N LEU A 54 -14.95 -16.64 14.34
CA LEU A 54 -14.42 -15.58 15.17
C LEU A 54 -15.53 -14.64 15.63
N THR A 55 -15.50 -14.24 16.89
CA THR A 55 -16.40 -13.21 17.45
C THR A 55 -15.57 -12.01 17.88
N GLU A 56 -16.00 -10.81 17.52
CA GLU A 56 -15.28 -9.59 17.90
C GLU A 56 -15.33 -9.39 19.41
N THR A 57 -14.19 -9.01 19.99
CA THR A 57 -14.06 -8.70 21.42
C THR A 57 -14.38 -7.23 21.70
N SER A 58 -14.27 -6.80 22.96
CA SER A 58 -14.38 -5.37 23.31
C SER A 58 -13.23 -4.51 22.78
N ILE A 59 -12.10 -5.15 22.41
CA ILE A 59 -10.96 -4.47 21.82
C ILE A 59 -11.12 -4.51 20.30
N LYS A 60 -11.08 -3.33 19.67
CA LYS A 60 -11.23 -3.20 18.22
C LYS A 60 -10.22 -4.09 17.48
N ASN A 61 -10.68 -4.74 16.40
CA ASN A 61 -9.89 -5.64 15.57
C ASN A 61 -9.32 -6.88 16.28
N ASN A 62 -9.73 -7.15 17.51
CA ASN A 62 -9.36 -8.37 18.23
C ASN A 62 -10.56 -9.30 18.28
N PHE A 63 -10.34 -10.55 17.91
CA PHE A 63 -11.38 -11.57 17.82
C PHE A 63 -11.03 -12.75 18.71
N ILE A 64 -12.07 -13.40 19.23
CA ILE A 64 -11.94 -14.65 19.97
C ILE A 64 -12.65 -15.76 19.19
N ASN A 65 -12.00 -16.90 19.05
CA ASN A 65 -12.63 -18.06 18.42
C ASN A 65 -13.42 -18.90 19.43
N ASN A 66 -14.15 -19.92 18.95
CA ASN A 66 -14.96 -20.79 19.82
C ASN A 66 -14.13 -21.69 20.76
N LYS A 67 -12.79 -21.64 20.66
CA LYS A 67 -11.85 -22.29 21.59
C LYS A 67 -11.25 -21.34 22.62
N GLY A 68 -11.68 -20.08 22.63
CA GLY A 68 -11.14 -19.06 23.54
C GLY A 68 -9.74 -18.55 23.13
N GLN A 69 -9.34 -18.79 21.89
CA GLN A 69 -8.05 -18.34 21.36
C GLN A 69 -8.24 -16.99 20.65
N ILE A 70 -7.23 -16.13 20.71
CA ILE A 70 -7.29 -14.76 20.21
C ILE A 70 -6.67 -14.69 18.81
N VAL A 71 -7.36 -14.00 17.91
CA VAL A 71 -6.91 -13.67 16.55
C VAL A 71 -7.05 -12.17 16.34
N GLU A 72 -6.00 -11.54 15.83
CA GLU A 72 -5.92 -10.10 15.63
C GLU A 72 -6.02 -9.78 14.15
N LEU A 73 -6.82 -8.77 13.79
CA LEU A 73 -6.92 -8.24 12.42
C LEU A 73 -6.06 -6.99 12.29
N ILE A 74 -4.99 -7.08 11.50
CA ILE A 74 -4.07 -5.96 11.28
C ILE A 74 -4.10 -5.63 9.79
N ASN A 75 -4.67 -4.46 9.47
CA ASN A 75 -4.99 -3.98 8.12
C ASN A 75 -5.88 -4.95 7.33
N ASP A 76 -5.28 -5.97 6.71
CA ASP A 76 -5.96 -6.99 5.90
C ASP A 76 -5.36 -8.39 6.15
N THR A 77 -4.86 -8.64 7.35
CA THR A 77 -4.24 -9.91 7.72
C THR A 77 -4.71 -10.34 9.09
N PHE A 78 -5.13 -11.61 9.22
CA PHE A 78 -5.44 -12.24 10.50
C PHE A 78 -4.18 -12.89 11.08
N VAL A 79 -3.90 -12.62 12.35
CA VAL A 79 -2.71 -13.10 13.05
C VAL A 79 -3.14 -13.88 14.29
N THR A 80 -2.64 -15.10 14.46
CA THR A 80 -2.90 -15.86 15.69
C THR A 80 -2.10 -15.28 16.85
N SER A 81 -2.79 -15.08 17.97
CA SER A 81 -2.24 -14.48 19.18
C SER A 81 -2.36 -15.49 20.33
N PHE A 82 -3.02 -15.14 21.43
CA PHE A 82 -3.14 -15.98 22.62
C PHE A 82 -3.86 -17.31 22.37
N GLY A 83 -3.34 -18.40 22.97
CA GLY A 83 -4.01 -19.70 23.03
C GLY A 83 -3.76 -20.62 21.82
N PHE A 84 -3.11 -20.15 20.76
CA PHE A 84 -2.64 -21.02 19.66
C PHE A 84 -1.30 -21.67 19.99
N SER A 85 -1.10 -22.91 19.52
CA SER A 85 0.19 -23.59 19.64
C SER A 85 1.24 -23.04 18.67
N ASN A 86 0.77 -22.49 17.54
CA ASN A 86 1.59 -21.96 16.47
C ASN A 86 1.19 -20.51 16.18
N HIS A 87 2.17 -19.69 15.85
CA HIS A 87 1.93 -18.37 15.29
C HIS A 87 1.69 -18.49 13.78
N SER A 88 0.54 -18.06 13.32
CA SER A 88 0.05 -18.18 11.94
C SER A 88 -0.46 -16.82 11.49
N VAL A 89 -0.13 -16.48 10.25
CA VAL A 89 -0.47 -15.21 9.62
C VAL A 89 -1.21 -15.53 8.33
N CYS A 90 -2.42 -15.00 8.19
CA CYS A 90 -3.34 -15.33 7.11
C CYS A 90 -3.80 -14.03 6.43
N ASN A 91 -3.39 -13.81 5.18
CA ASN A 91 -3.79 -12.62 4.42
C ASN A 91 -5.23 -12.76 3.92
N ILE A 92 -6.00 -11.68 4.00
CA ILE A 92 -7.34 -11.59 3.42
C ILE A 92 -7.18 -11.40 1.91
N ILE A 93 -7.62 -12.40 1.15
CA ILE A 93 -7.72 -12.34 -0.31
C ILE A 93 -8.99 -11.60 -0.70
N LYS A 94 -10.11 -11.87 -0.01
CA LYS A 94 -11.41 -11.33 -0.37
C LYS A 94 -12.36 -11.26 0.82
N ARG A 95 -13.09 -10.15 0.92
CA ARG A 95 -14.23 -10.00 1.84
C ARG A 95 -15.52 -10.44 1.15
N ILE A 96 -16.30 -11.26 1.82
CA ILE A 96 -17.48 -11.93 1.28
C ILE A 96 -18.63 -11.74 2.26
N ARG A 97 -19.84 -11.57 1.72
CA ARG A 97 -21.08 -11.68 2.50
C ARG A 97 -21.84 -12.90 2.02
N ILE A 98 -22.11 -13.83 2.93
CA ILE A 98 -22.88 -15.04 2.65
C ILE A 98 -24.32 -14.77 3.11
N PRO A 99 -25.28 -14.57 2.20
CA PRO A 99 -26.66 -14.28 2.58
C PRO A 99 -27.43 -15.56 2.94
N GLN A 100 -28.31 -15.49 3.96
CA GLN A 100 -29.34 -16.49 4.23
C GLN A 100 -30.64 -15.78 4.65
N GLY A 101 -31.62 -15.74 3.75
CA GLY A 101 -32.83 -14.97 3.95
C GLY A 101 -32.53 -13.47 4.07
N ASN A 102 -32.95 -12.85 5.18
CA ASN A 102 -32.72 -11.43 5.46
C ASN A 102 -31.42 -11.14 6.23
N ASN A 103 -30.70 -12.18 6.68
CA ASN A 103 -29.45 -12.05 7.41
C ASN A 103 -28.26 -12.40 6.51
N TYR A 104 -27.06 -11.97 6.91
CA TYR A 104 -25.82 -12.34 6.24
C TYR A 104 -24.72 -12.63 7.26
N ILE A 105 -23.77 -13.47 6.87
CA ILE A 105 -22.52 -13.68 7.59
C ILE A 105 -21.42 -12.93 6.86
N GLU A 106 -20.56 -12.23 7.61
CA GLU A 106 -19.30 -11.73 7.06
C GLU A 106 -18.27 -12.85 7.03
N ALA A 107 -17.74 -13.12 5.85
CA ALA A 107 -16.72 -14.13 5.63
C ALA A 107 -15.50 -13.50 4.96
N TYR A 108 -14.32 -13.98 5.33
CA TYR A 108 -13.04 -13.54 4.79
C TYR A 108 -12.36 -14.74 4.14
N LEU A 109 -12.18 -14.70 2.84
CA LEU A 109 -11.33 -15.66 2.13
C LEU A 109 -9.88 -15.34 2.48
N ILE A 110 -9.17 -16.30 3.06
CA ILE A 110 -7.78 -16.16 3.50
C ILE A 110 -6.86 -17.15 2.77
N ASP A 111 -5.61 -16.75 2.58
CA ASP A 111 -4.61 -17.51 1.82
C ASP A 111 -4.11 -18.80 2.49
N SER A 112 -4.29 -18.94 3.80
CA SER A 112 -3.84 -20.08 4.60
C SER A 112 -4.75 -20.30 5.81
N HIS A 113 -4.65 -21.43 6.50
CA HIS A 113 -5.44 -21.72 7.70
C HIS A 113 -4.71 -21.35 9.01
N LEU A 114 -5.46 -21.04 10.07
CA LEU A 114 -4.93 -20.56 11.37
C LEU A 114 -4.09 -21.60 12.16
N LEU A 115 -3.94 -22.80 11.64
CA LEU A 115 -3.20 -23.89 12.30
C LEU A 115 -1.92 -24.28 11.56
N VAL A 116 -1.61 -23.60 10.45
CA VAL A 116 -0.34 -23.84 9.76
C VAL A 116 0.77 -23.47 10.73
N SER A 117 1.59 -24.45 11.10
CA SER A 117 2.94 -24.16 11.58
C SER A 117 3.65 -23.55 10.38
N ASN A 118 3.66 -22.23 10.32
CA ASN A 118 4.64 -21.54 9.51
C ASN A 118 5.97 -22.03 10.08
N ASN A 119 6.63 -22.95 9.37
CA ASN A 119 7.99 -23.39 9.70
C ASN A 119 8.77 -22.14 10.11
N THR A 120 9.66 -22.29 11.07
CA THR A 120 10.61 -21.27 11.57
C THR A 120 11.26 -20.40 10.47
N GLU A 121 11.22 -20.86 9.22
CA GLU A 121 11.59 -20.17 7.98
C GLU A 121 10.64 -19.07 7.47
N LEU A 122 9.46 -18.82 8.05
CA LEU A 122 8.65 -17.63 7.71
C LEU A 122 8.84 -16.49 8.72
N THR A 123 9.43 -16.79 9.87
CA THR A 123 9.72 -15.82 10.94
C THR A 123 10.66 -14.71 10.48
N TYR A 124 11.65 -15.01 9.61
CA TYR A 124 12.54 -13.95 9.09
C TYR A 124 11.81 -12.99 8.13
N LEU A 125 10.78 -13.46 7.42
CA LEU A 125 9.94 -12.64 6.53
C LEU A 125 8.79 -11.92 7.26
N GLN A 126 8.57 -12.19 8.55
CA GLN A 126 7.59 -11.47 9.37
C GLN A 126 8.08 -10.06 9.64
N TYR A 127 7.52 -9.04 9.00
CA TYR A 127 7.77 -7.64 9.34
C TYR A 127 6.64 -7.11 10.23
N ASN A 128 6.99 -6.37 11.28
CA ASN A 128 6.00 -5.57 11.98
C ASN A 128 5.78 -4.30 11.15
N ILE A 129 4.53 -3.88 10.95
CA ILE A 129 4.19 -2.69 10.15
C ILE A 129 4.69 -1.41 10.83
N GLU A 130 4.96 -1.47 12.13
CA GLU A 130 5.57 -0.39 12.90
C GLU A 130 7.11 -0.36 12.78
N ASP A 131 7.75 -1.43 12.28
CA ASP A 131 9.20 -1.46 12.11
C ASP A 131 9.61 -0.59 10.92
N ASP A 132 10.68 0.19 11.10
CA ASP A 132 11.30 0.97 10.03
C ASP A 132 11.77 0.01 8.90
N ILE A 133 11.62 0.45 7.65
CA ILE A 133 12.07 -0.29 6.46
C ILE A 133 13.56 -0.67 6.56
N GLU A 134 14.38 0.18 7.19
CA GLU A 134 15.79 -0.13 7.43
C GLU A 134 15.95 -1.34 8.37
N VAL A 135 15.18 -1.40 9.45
CA VAL A 135 15.22 -2.49 10.44
C VAL A 135 14.81 -3.82 9.80
N ILE A 136 13.77 -3.79 8.97
CA ILE A 136 13.30 -4.96 8.23
C ILE A 136 14.42 -5.50 7.32
N ILE A 137 15.03 -4.64 6.50
CA ILE A 137 16.10 -5.03 5.58
C ILE A 137 17.35 -5.49 6.31
N GLN A 138 17.72 -4.84 7.42
CA GLN A 138 18.85 -5.27 8.25
C GLN A 138 18.61 -6.66 8.84
N ARG A 139 17.40 -6.95 9.31
CA ARG A 139 17.04 -8.28 9.81
C ARG A 139 17.11 -9.33 8.69
N TRP A 140 16.48 -9.06 7.54
CA TRP A 140 16.54 -9.96 6.38
C TRP A 140 17.97 -10.22 5.91
N SER A 141 18.83 -9.22 5.97
CA SER A 141 20.25 -9.35 5.61
C SER A 141 21.05 -10.18 6.62
N LYS A 142 20.67 -10.17 7.90
CA LYS A 142 21.28 -11.02 8.94
C LYS A 142 20.82 -12.46 8.83
N ASP A 143 19.53 -12.66 8.55
CA ASP A 143 18.92 -13.99 8.45
C ASP A 143 19.26 -14.68 7.11
N ASN A 144 19.50 -13.91 6.05
CA ASN A 144 19.93 -14.37 4.73
C ASN A 144 21.10 -13.52 4.21
N GLU A 145 22.32 -14.02 4.41
CA GLU A 145 23.56 -13.31 4.07
C GLU A 145 23.73 -13.10 2.55
N GLU A 146 23.25 -14.03 1.72
CA GLU A 146 23.33 -13.90 0.26
C GLU A 146 22.45 -12.75 -0.25
N PHE A 147 21.21 -12.66 0.24
CA PHE A 147 20.33 -11.52 0.01
C PHE A 147 21.00 -10.22 0.45
N GLY A 148 21.46 -10.15 1.70
CA GLY A 148 22.05 -8.94 2.26
C GLY A 148 23.28 -8.46 1.48
N LYS A 149 24.22 -9.36 1.18
CA LYS A 149 25.41 -9.06 0.38
C LYS A 149 25.04 -8.58 -1.01
N PHE A 150 24.16 -9.27 -1.72
CA PHE A 150 23.81 -8.90 -3.08
C PHE A 150 23.09 -7.55 -3.12
N PHE A 151 22.05 -7.38 -2.29
CA PHE A 151 21.19 -6.20 -2.31
C PHE A 151 21.97 -4.93 -1.95
N ILE A 152 22.67 -4.95 -0.81
CA ILE A 152 23.43 -3.78 -0.32
C ILE A 152 24.60 -3.46 -1.25
N ASN A 153 25.36 -4.46 -1.74
CA ASN A 153 26.46 -4.19 -2.66
C ASN A 153 25.97 -3.65 -4.01
N SER A 154 24.82 -4.13 -4.50
CA SER A 154 24.23 -3.63 -5.74
C SER A 154 23.78 -2.19 -5.62
N LEU A 155 23.12 -1.82 -4.51
CA LEU A 155 22.74 -0.43 -4.23
C LEU A 155 23.96 0.46 -4.04
N ASN A 156 25.00 0.01 -3.33
CA ASN A 156 26.26 0.74 -3.18
C ASN A 156 26.95 0.98 -4.51
N ARG A 157 27.03 -0.05 -5.35
CA ARG A 157 27.60 0.06 -6.69
C ARG A 157 26.80 1.06 -7.52
N PHE A 158 25.48 0.97 -7.49
CA PHE A 158 24.61 1.93 -8.17
C PHE A 158 24.90 3.35 -7.68
N ASN A 159 24.89 3.57 -6.36
CA ASN A 159 25.10 4.89 -5.77
C ASN A 159 26.45 5.52 -6.15
N ASN A 160 27.51 4.70 -6.24
CA ASN A 160 28.87 5.17 -6.48
C ASN A 160 29.27 5.26 -7.96
N THR A 161 28.63 4.48 -8.84
CA THR A 161 29.10 4.32 -10.23
C THR A 161 28.07 4.69 -11.28
N PHE A 162 26.79 4.76 -10.92
CA PHE A 162 25.74 5.05 -11.89
C PHE A 162 25.65 6.53 -12.18
N VAL A 163 25.65 6.88 -13.47
CA VAL A 163 25.46 8.26 -13.93
C VAL A 163 24.03 8.40 -14.42
N LEU A 164 23.27 9.29 -13.77
CA LEU A 164 21.91 9.63 -14.17
C LEU A 164 21.94 10.54 -15.39
N VAL A 165 21.18 10.18 -16.44
CA VAL A 165 21.16 10.89 -17.72
C VAL A 165 19.74 11.41 -18.01
N PRO A 166 19.58 12.69 -18.36
CA PRO A 166 18.29 13.26 -18.77
C PRO A 166 17.64 12.48 -19.91
N GLY A 167 16.37 12.11 -19.74
CA GLY A 167 15.60 11.33 -20.72
C GLY A 167 15.72 9.81 -20.58
N TYR A 168 16.55 9.32 -19.65
CA TYR A 168 16.74 7.89 -19.36
C TYR A 168 16.25 7.51 -17.95
N GLU A 169 15.22 8.21 -17.49
CA GLU A 169 14.58 7.98 -16.20
C GLU A 169 13.93 6.59 -16.09
N SER A 170 13.39 6.08 -17.20
CA SER A 170 12.85 4.72 -17.29
C SER A 170 13.91 3.65 -17.04
N GLU A 171 15.09 3.82 -17.61
CA GLU A 171 16.22 2.91 -17.49
C GLU A 171 16.73 2.88 -16.06
N THR A 172 16.78 4.06 -15.42
CA THR A 172 17.10 4.19 -14.00
C THR A 172 16.14 3.36 -13.15
N SER A 173 14.84 3.53 -13.37
CA SER A 173 13.78 2.81 -12.65
C SER A 173 13.83 1.30 -12.88
N ASN A 174 14.14 0.87 -14.11
CA ASN A 174 14.30 -0.54 -14.49
C ASN A 174 15.52 -1.18 -13.83
N ILE A 175 16.62 -0.45 -13.67
CA ILE A 175 17.82 -0.96 -13.00
C ILE A 175 17.54 -1.19 -11.51
N ILE A 176 16.89 -0.23 -10.84
CA ILE A 176 16.51 -0.36 -9.43
C ILE A 176 15.53 -1.53 -9.24
N SER A 177 14.55 -1.66 -10.13
CA SER A 177 13.60 -2.79 -10.14
C SER A 177 14.32 -4.13 -10.32
N ASN A 178 15.26 -4.24 -11.27
CA ASN A 178 16.04 -5.46 -11.51
C ASN A 178 16.94 -5.84 -10.32
N ILE A 179 17.54 -4.86 -9.63
CA ILE A 179 18.27 -5.12 -8.38
C ILE A 179 17.31 -5.72 -7.35
N THR A 180 16.11 -5.16 -7.22
CA THR A 180 15.11 -5.64 -6.27
C THR A 180 14.62 -7.05 -6.62
N ASP A 181 14.24 -7.31 -7.86
CA ASP A 181 13.77 -8.61 -8.32
C ASP A 181 14.79 -9.73 -8.09
N LYS A 182 16.07 -9.46 -8.41
CA LYS A 182 17.16 -10.40 -8.14
C LYS A 182 17.36 -10.64 -6.65
N SER A 183 17.23 -9.59 -5.84
CA SER A 183 17.34 -9.70 -4.39
C SER A 183 16.18 -10.52 -3.81
N ILE A 184 14.94 -10.30 -4.27
CA ILE A 184 13.78 -11.08 -3.83
C ILE A 184 13.92 -12.56 -4.20
N LYS A 185 14.50 -12.88 -5.37
CA LYS A 185 14.81 -14.29 -5.73
C LYS A 185 15.84 -14.92 -4.78
N LEU A 186 16.81 -14.18 -4.27
CA LEU A 186 17.75 -14.69 -3.26
C LEU A 186 17.12 -14.80 -1.87
N LEU A 187 16.20 -13.87 -1.55
CA LEU A 187 15.47 -13.87 -0.29
C LEU A 187 14.49 -15.04 -0.21
N LEU A 188 13.78 -15.31 -1.30
CA LEU A 188 12.83 -16.41 -1.42
C LEU A 188 13.57 -17.66 -1.87
N VAL A 189 13.73 -18.66 -0.99
CA VAL A 189 14.30 -19.96 -1.38
C VAL A 189 13.47 -20.55 -2.53
N ASP A 190 14.12 -20.84 -3.67
CA ASP A 190 13.55 -21.27 -4.98
C ASP A 190 12.55 -22.45 -4.97
N LYS A 191 12.27 -23.06 -3.81
CA LYS A 191 11.49 -24.29 -3.64
C LYS A 191 10.07 -24.09 -3.10
N LYS A 192 9.61 -22.85 -2.88
CA LYS A 192 8.27 -22.58 -2.29
C LYS A 192 7.40 -21.71 -3.20
N ASP A 193 6.18 -22.16 -3.41
CA ASP A 193 5.13 -21.39 -4.09
C ASP A 193 4.54 -20.35 -3.14
N TYR A 194 5.14 -19.15 -3.13
CA TYR A 194 4.58 -18.00 -2.44
C TYR A 194 3.47 -17.35 -3.27
N SER A 195 2.44 -16.81 -2.61
CA SER A 195 1.37 -16.06 -3.28
C SER A 195 1.93 -14.79 -3.94
N GLU A 196 1.35 -14.40 -5.07
CA GLU A 196 1.78 -13.19 -5.79
C GLU A 196 1.62 -11.92 -4.94
N GLN A 197 0.58 -11.85 -4.11
CA GLN A 197 0.39 -10.74 -3.17
C GLN A 197 1.50 -10.65 -2.12
N PHE A 198 1.99 -11.79 -1.64
CA PHE A 198 3.10 -11.82 -0.69
C PHE A 198 4.41 -11.38 -1.35
N LYS A 199 4.72 -11.92 -2.53
CA LYS A 199 5.90 -11.50 -3.32
C LYS A 199 5.87 -10.00 -3.60
N ARG A 200 4.71 -9.47 -3.99
CA ARG A 200 4.51 -8.04 -4.24
C ARG A 200 4.81 -7.19 -3.00
N LYS A 201 4.35 -7.58 -1.82
CA LYS A 201 4.67 -6.87 -0.56
C LYS A 201 6.18 -6.85 -0.28
N LEU A 202 6.89 -7.95 -0.51
CA LEU A 202 8.35 -7.98 -0.34
C LEU A 202 9.07 -7.07 -1.34
N VAL A 203 8.63 -7.07 -2.60
CA VAL A 203 9.14 -6.16 -3.63
C VAL A 203 8.92 -4.70 -3.22
N GLU A 204 7.72 -4.35 -2.76
CA GLU A 204 7.41 -2.99 -2.27
C GLU A 204 8.32 -2.58 -1.11
N ILE A 205 8.60 -3.46 -0.14
CA ILE A 205 9.53 -3.17 0.98
C ILE A 205 10.95 -2.91 0.46
N CYS A 206 11.48 -3.79 -0.38
CA CYS A 206 12.83 -3.64 -0.95
C CYS A 206 12.93 -2.41 -1.85
N LEU A 207 11.91 -2.08 -2.64
CA LEU A 207 11.89 -0.86 -3.44
C LEU A 207 11.86 0.38 -2.55
N ASN A 208 11.02 0.42 -1.52
CA ASN A 208 10.99 1.55 -0.58
C ASN A 208 12.35 1.78 0.07
N TYR A 209 13.02 0.72 0.51
CA TYR A 209 14.39 0.82 1.01
C TYR A 209 15.37 1.32 -0.05
N SER A 210 15.29 0.81 -1.28
CA SER A 210 16.18 1.22 -2.38
C SER A 210 16.06 2.71 -2.67
N TYR A 211 14.83 3.24 -2.77
CA TYR A 211 14.59 4.66 -3.03
C TYR A 211 14.92 5.55 -1.83
N TYR A 212 14.75 5.04 -0.61
CA TYR A 212 15.21 5.73 0.59
C TYR A 212 16.74 5.84 0.60
N TYR A 213 17.44 4.73 0.35
CA TYR A 213 18.90 4.65 0.35
C TYR A 213 19.52 5.53 -0.76
N LEU A 214 18.92 5.52 -1.94
CA LEU A 214 19.38 6.28 -3.11
C LEU A 214 18.82 7.70 -3.18
N HIS A 215 18.10 8.16 -2.16
CA HIS A 215 17.37 9.42 -2.21
C HIS A 215 18.27 10.60 -2.57
N ASP A 216 19.42 10.76 -1.92
CA ASP A 216 20.27 11.94 -2.13
C ASP A 216 20.83 12.01 -3.55
N LEU A 217 21.18 10.86 -4.13
CA LEU A 217 21.64 10.77 -5.52
C LEU A 217 20.51 11.12 -6.49
N LEU A 218 19.36 10.46 -6.35
CA LEU A 218 18.22 10.64 -7.25
C LEU A 218 17.66 12.06 -7.14
N TRP A 219 17.45 12.54 -5.92
CA TRP A 219 16.91 13.87 -5.65
C TRP A 219 17.87 14.97 -6.13
N GLY A 220 19.16 14.85 -5.83
CA GLY A 220 20.17 15.81 -6.30
C GLY A 220 20.22 15.92 -7.83
N TYR A 221 20.07 14.79 -8.53
CA TYR A 221 19.94 14.76 -9.97
C TYR A 221 18.64 15.44 -10.46
N LEU A 222 17.49 15.13 -9.85
CA LEU A 222 16.20 15.70 -10.26
C LEU A 222 16.17 17.22 -10.10
N VAL A 223 16.61 17.73 -8.94
CA VAL A 223 16.69 19.17 -8.66
C VAL A 223 17.59 19.87 -9.67
N LYS A 224 18.73 19.28 -10.01
CA LYS A 224 19.63 19.86 -11.02
C LYS A 224 18.98 19.86 -12.41
N SER A 225 18.39 18.73 -12.80
CA SER A 225 17.82 18.53 -14.14
C SER A 225 16.58 19.38 -14.39
N TYR A 226 15.76 19.63 -13.36
CA TYR A 226 14.50 20.36 -13.49
C TYR A 226 14.56 21.81 -12.96
N SER A 227 15.68 22.26 -12.42
CA SER A 227 15.90 23.61 -11.88
C SER A 227 15.27 24.75 -12.71
N THR A 228 15.53 24.78 -14.02
CA THR A 228 14.98 25.84 -14.90
C THR A 228 13.46 25.79 -15.03
N LYS A 229 12.86 24.60 -15.07
CA LYS A 229 11.40 24.43 -15.10
C LYS A 229 10.78 24.77 -13.76
N GLU A 230 11.42 24.38 -12.67
CA GLU A 230 10.96 24.69 -11.32
C GLU A 230 11.01 26.20 -11.05
N GLU A 231 12.03 26.92 -11.52
CA GLU A 231 12.09 28.38 -11.46
C GLU A 231 10.91 29.06 -12.19
N ILE A 232 10.51 28.53 -13.35
CA ILE A 232 9.33 28.99 -14.09
C ILE A 232 8.06 28.77 -13.27
N ILE A 233 7.89 27.56 -12.72
CA ILE A 233 6.73 27.20 -11.88
C ILE A 233 6.65 28.13 -10.66
N GLN A 234 7.76 28.32 -9.93
CA GLN A 234 7.79 29.19 -8.75
C GLN A 234 7.52 30.66 -9.10
N SER A 235 8.05 31.15 -10.22
CA SER A 235 7.74 32.50 -10.71
C SER A 235 6.26 32.66 -11.03
N ARG A 236 5.65 31.65 -11.67
CA ARG A 236 4.21 31.62 -11.97
C ARG A 236 3.36 31.60 -10.70
N ILE A 237 3.70 30.73 -9.75
CA ILE A 237 3.07 30.68 -8.42
C ILE A 237 3.14 32.05 -7.76
N SER A 238 4.31 32.68 -7.71
CA SER A 238 4.47 33.99 -7.05
C SER A 238 3.64 35.09 -7.72
N LYS A 239 3.57 35.11 -9.06
CA LYS A 239 2.70 36.05 -9.79
C LYS A 239 1.23 35.82 -9.47
N MET A 240 0.77 34.57 -9.55
CA MET A 240 -0.60 34.21 -9.25
C MET A 240 -0.97 34.57 -7.81
N ARG A 241 -0.11 34.32 -6.82
CA ARG A 241 -0.36 34.73 -5.43
C ARG A 241 -0.51 36.24 -5.24
N ASN A 242 0.26 37.04 -5.99
CA ASN A 242 0.18 38.50 -5.93
C ASN A 242 -1.08 39.05 -6.64
N GLU A 243 -1.54 38.37 -7.69
CA GLU A 243 -2.75 38.71 -8.44
C GLU A 243 -4.03 38.18 -7.77
N LEU A 244 -3.92 37.08 -7.01
CA LEU A 244 -4.99 36.48 -6.23
C LEU A 244 -5.27 37.32 -4.97
N ASN A 245 -6.17 38.29 -5.08
CA ASN A 245 -7.02 38.62 -3.94
C ASN A 245 -7.73 37.31 -3.53
N LEU A 246 -7.59 36.85 -2.28
CA LEU A 246 -8.08 35.55 -1.80
C LEU A 246 -9.59 35.27 -2.07
N ASN A 247 -10.38 36.31 -2.38
CA ASN A 247 -11.80 36.22 -2.74
C ASN A 247 -12.08 36.20 -4.27
N LEU A 248 -11.06 36.31 -5.11
CA LEU A 248 -11.10 36.34 -6.59
C LEU A 248 -10.52 35.07 -7.24
N SER A 249 -10.10 34.08 -6.45
CA SER A 249 -9.71 32.71 -6.85
C SER A 249 -10.80 31.97 -7.66
N LEU A 250 -11.99 32.55 -7.74
CA LEU A 250 -13.14 32.19 -8.58
C LEU A 250 -12.91 32.33 -10.09
N LEU A 251 -11.76 32.85 -10.55
CA LEU A 251 -11.43 32.96 -11.99
C LEU A 251 -10.78 31.69 -12.58
N ILE A 252 -10.32 30.75 -11.76
CA ILE A 252 -9.78 29.44 -12.22
C ILE A 252 -10.93 28.44 -12.48
N PHE A 253 -12.13 28.71 -11.97
CA PHE A 253 -13.28 27.83 -12.05
C PHE A 253 -14.27 28.34 -13.11
N GLU A 254 -14.66 27.47 -14.04
CA GLU A 254 -15.70 27.79 -15.03
C GLU A 254 -17.07 28.04 -14.37
N ASN A 255 -17.31 27.48 -13.16
CA ASN A 255 -18.55 27.64 -12.40
C ASN A 255 -18.34 28.43 -11.09
N ARG A 256 -18.90 29.64 -11.05
CA ARG A 256 -18.68 30.68 -10.03
C ARG A 256 -19.40 30.48 -8.68
N HIS A 257 -20.26 29.47 -8.54
CA HIS A 257 -21.23 29.41 -7.44
C HIS A 257 -20.98 28.35 -6.35
N GLU A 258 -20.00 27.45 -6.51
CA GLU A 258 -19.77 26.34 -5.55
C GLU A 258 -18.46 26.45 -4.75
N VAL A 259 -17.56 27.37 -5.13
CA VAL A 259 -16.19 27.46 -4.61
C VAL A 259 -16.09 28.27 -3.30
N SER A 260 -17.13 29.01 -2.91
CA SER A 260 -17.11 29.87 -1.72
C SER A 260 -16.99 29.13 -0.38
N ASN A 261 -17.15 27.79 -0.37
CA ASN A 261 -17.07 26.96 0.83
C ASN A 261 -15.90 25.95 0.84
N ILE A 262 -15.01 25.97 -0.16
CA ILE A 262 -13.92 24.98 -0.24
C ILE A 262 -12.73 25.44 0.61
N ASN A 263 -12.52 24.78 1.75
CA ASN A 263 -11.34 24.99 2.57
C ASN A 263 -10.14 24.23 1.98
N ILE A 264 -9.26 24.94 1.26
CA ILE A 264 -8.08 24.33 0.60
C ILE A 264 -6.92 24.04 1.57
N LEU A 265 -6.93 24.62 2.78
CA LEU A 265 -5.81 24.55 3.72
C LEU A 265 -5.43 23.11 4.14
N PRO A 266 -6.37 22.17 4.37
CA PRO A 266 -5.99 20.79 4.66
C PRO A 266 -5.27 20.10 3.49
N SER A 267 -5.62 20.44 2.25
CA SER A 267 -4.94 19.95 1.05
C SER A 267 -3.51 20.52 0.99
N VAL A 268 -3.36 21.82 1.25
CA VAL A 268 -2.05 22.49 1.34
C VAL A 268 -1.14 21.85 2.39
N GLU A 269 -1.66 21.58 3.59
CA GLU A 269 -0.87 20.95 4.66
C GLU A 269 -0.37 19.57 4.23
N LEU A 270 -1.21 18.75 3.58
CA LEU A 270 -0.79 17.45 3.06
C LEU A 270 0.29 17.57 1.98
N LEU A 271 0.22 18.60 1.12
CA LEU A 271 1.28 18.84 0.13
C LEU A 271 2.59 19.28 0.80
N HIS A 272 2.56 20.02 1.90
CA HIS A 272 3.76 20.30 2.69
C HIS A 272 4.33 19.03 3.36
N GLN A 273 3.48 18.15 3.86
CA GLN A 273 3.92 16.84 4.36
C GLN A 273 4.55 15.99 3.25
N MET A 274 4.02 16.09 2.02
CA MET A 274 4.65 15.50 0.84
C MET A 274 6.06 16.06 0.63
N GLU A 275 6.28 17.38 0.66
CA GLU A 275 7.60 17.99 0.49
C GLU A 275 8.63 17.46 1.49
N MET A 276 8.26 17.43 2.78
CA MET A 276 9.14 17.05 3.89
C MET A 276 9.54 15.56 3.89
N THR A 277 8.80 14.72 3.17
CA THR A 277 9.00 13.28 3.17
C THR A 277 10.02 12.84 2.13
N ARG A 278 10.95 11.93 2.45
CA ARG A 278 11.91 11.40 1.45
C ARG A 278 11.35 10.25 0.60
N LEU A 279 10.49 9.43 1.21
CA LEU A 279 9.96 8.19 0.63
C LEU A 279 8.91 8.45 -0.47
N PRO A 280 9.10 7.94 -1.70
CA PRO A 280 8.16 8.14 -2.81
C PRO A 280 6.74 7.62 -2.52
N LEU A 281 6.60 6.43 -1.92
CA LEU A 281 5.29 5.87 -1.57
C LEU A 281 4.52 6.76 -0.57
N LYS A 282 5.22 7.28 0.45
CA LYS A 282 4.60 8.20 1.42
C LYS A 282 4.24 9.53 0.75
N LYS A 283 5.06 10.06 -0.16
CA LYS A 283 4.72 11.25 -0.97
C LYS A 283 3.42 11.02 -1.76
N LEU A 284 3.29 9.85 -2.41
CA LEU A 284 2.11 9.50 -3.17
C LEU A 284 0.85 9.44 -2.29
N ASN A 285 0.96 8.85 -1.09
CA ASN A 285 -0.15 8.80 -0.13
C ASN A 285 -0.58 10.20 0.33
N TYR A 286 0.36 11.13 0.53
CA TYR A 286 0.01 12.52 0.88
C TYR A 286 -0.67 13.24 -0.28
N LEU A 287 -0.17 13.07 -1.51
CA LEU A 287 -0.81 13.60 -2.72
C LEU A 287 -2.23 13.08 -2.90
N GLU A 288 -2.43 11.76 -2.77
CA GLU A 288 -3.74 11.11 -2.87
C GLU A 288 -4.73 11.66 -1.85
N LYS A 289 -4.30 11.81 -0.59
CA LYS A 289 -5.13 12.42 0.46
C LYS A 289 -5.42 13.89 0.17
N ALA A 290 -4.45 14.65 -0.34
CA ALA A 290 -4.61 16.07 -0.65
C ALA A 290 -5.68 16.28 -1.73
N ILE A 291 -5.72 15.40 -2.73
CA ILE A 291 -6.73 15.41 -3.80
C ILE A 291 -8.09 14.93 -3.27
N LEU A 292 -8.10 13.86 -2.47
CA LEU A 292 -9.34 13.26 -1.96
C LEU A 292 -10.14 14.23 -1.07
N ILE A 293 -9.47 14.98 -0.18
CA ILE A 293 -10.13 15.91 0.75
C ILE A 293 -10.91 17.01 0.02
N ASN A 294 -10.48 17.38 -1.19
CA ASN A 294 -11.13 18.40 -1.98
C ASN A 294 -12.49 17.94 -2.55
N ASN A 295 -12.82 16.64 -2.50
CA ASN A 295 -14.11 16.08 -2.91
C ASN A 295 -14.64 16.59 -4.27
N SER A 296 -13.74 16.78 -5.25
CA SER A 296 -14.09 17.29 -6.58
C SER A 296 -15.01 16.34 -7.33
N SER A 297 -15.96 16.89 -8.08
CA SER A 297 -16.94 16.17 -8.90
C SER A 297 -16.40 15.74 -10.27
N SER A 298 -15.34 16.40 -10.75
CA SER A 298 -14.75 16.18 -12.08
C SER A 298 -13.24 16.29 -12.09
N GLU A 299 -12.60 15.70 -13.10
CA GLU A 299 -11.14 15.75 -13.28
C GLU A 299 -10.60 17.19 -13.50
N PRO A 300 -11.21 18.05 -14.34
CA PRO A 300 -10.78 19.44 -14.48
C PRO A 300 -10.87 20.20 -13.16
N GLU A 301 -11.92 19.95 -12.38
CA GLU A 301 -12.08 20.55 -11.05
C GLU A 301 -11.00 20.07 -10.08
N SER A 302 -10.66 18.77 -10.09
CA SER A 302 -9.53 18.24 -9.30
C SER A 302 -8.22 18.95 -9.64
N ILE A 303 -7.96 19.17 -10.94
CA ILE A 303 -6.75 19.85 -11.42
C ILE A 303 -6.75 21.31 -10.93
N SER A 304 -7.85 22.04 -11.11
CA SER A 304 -7.98 23.43 -10.66
C SER A 304 -7.78 23.58 -9.14
N LEU A 305 -8.36 22.68 -8.34
CA LEU A 305 -8.18 22.68 -6.88
C LEU A 305 -6.74 22.32 -6.49
N LEU A 306 -6.11 21.39 -7.20
CA LEU A 306 -4.70 21.05 -6.95
C LEU A 306 -3.76 22.20 -7.32
N VAL A 307 -3.99 22.88 -8.46
CA VAL A 307 -3.26 24.11 -8.83
C VAL A 307 -3.43 25.17 -7.75
N LEU A 308 -4.66 25.39 -7.28
CA LEU A 308 -4.93 26.35 -6.21
C LEU A 308 -4.17 25.97 -4.92
N ALA A 309 -4.15 24.69 -4.53
CA ALA A 309 -3.41 24.22 -3.37
C ALA A 309 -1.89 24.43 -3.53
N LEU A 310 -1.31 24.12 -4.70
CA LEU A 310 0.11 24.36 -4.99
C LEU A 310 0.45 25.86 -4.90
N VAL A 311 -0.41 26.72 -5.44
CA VAL A 311 -0.23 28.18 -5.46
C VAL A 311 -0.39 28.78 -4.06
N VAL A 312 -1.47 28.45 -3.34
CA VAL A 312 -1.74 28.96 -1.99
C VAL A 312 -0.68 28.47 -1.00
N GLY A 313 -0.31 27.19 -1.08
CA GLY A 313 0.72 26.57 -0.25
C GLY A 313 2.14 26.99 -0.62
N ASN A 314 2.37 27.51 -1.82
CA ASN A 314 3.72 27.78 -2.32
C ASN A 314 4.61 26.53 -2.27
N VAL A 315 4.05 25.41 -2.72
CA VAL A 315 4.75 24.12 -2.77
C VAL A 315 5.92 24.23 -3.74
N ARG A 316 7.10 23.80 -3.31
CA ARG A 316 8.37 23.82 -4.03
C ARG A 316 8.70 22.45 -4.59
N ASN A 317 9.53 22.46 -5.61
CA ASN A 317 10.06 21.27 -6.28
C ASN A 317 8.95 20.33 -6.77
N ALA A 318 7.87 20.90 -7.30
CA ALA A 318 6.68 20.13 -7.66
C ALA A 318 7.00 19.11 -8.77
N ILE A 319 7.82 19.52 -9.74
CA ILE A 319 8.24 18.68 -10.86
C ILE A 319 9.24 17.59 -10.44
N GLU A 320 10.11 17.87 -9.47
CA GLU A 320 11.02 16.89 -8.90
C GLU A 320 10.26 15.86 -8.06
N HIS A 321 9.31 16.29 -7.24
CA HIS A 321 8.43 15.38 -6.49
C HIS A 321 7.63 14.48 -7.42
N TYR A 322 7.02 15.04 -8.47
CA TYR A 322 6.36 14.28 -9.52
C TYR A 322 7.30 13.23 -10.14
N SER A 323 8.49 13.66 -10.56
CA SER A 323 9.45 12.78 -11.24
C SER A 323 9.94 11.65 -10.35
N LEU A 324 10.22 11.92 -9.07
CA LEU A 324 10.62 10.89 -8.11
C LEU A 324 9.52 9.85 -7.89
N MET A 325 8.26 10.29 -7.74
CA MET A 325 7.12 9.38 -7.62
C MET A 325 6.90 8.56 -8.91
N LYS A 326 7.15 9.17 -10.06
CA LYS A 326 7.08 8.48 -11.36
C LYS A 326 8.13 7.38 -11.47
N PHE A 327 9.37 7.60 -11.03
CA PHE A 327 10.41 6.57 -11.02
C PHE A 327 9.95 5.37 -10.19
N TYR A 328 9.47 5.64 -8.99
CA TYR A 328 9.00 4.60 -8.08
C TYR A 328 7.85 3.76 -8.67
N LEU A 329 6.83 4.42 -9.23
CA LEU A 329 5.71 3.71 -9.86
C LEU A 329 6.12 2.93 -11.10
N GLN A 330 7.07 3.46 -11.90
CA GLN A 330 7.66 2.71 -13.02
C GLN A 330 8.40 1.45 -12.54
N SER A 331 9.14 1.52 -11.43
CA SER A 331 9.79 0.33 -10.85
C SER A 331 8.79 -0.75 -10.41
N LEU A 332 7.55 -0.37 -10.09
CA LEU A 332 6.44 -1.26 -9.76
C LEU A 332 5.60 -1.69 -10.97
N ASN A 333 5.84 -1.12 -12.16
CA ASN A 333 4.96 -1.23 -13.33
C ASN A 333 3.51 -0.79 -13.04
N GLU A 334 3.35 0.27 -12.24
CA GLU A 334 2.05 0.82 -11.86
C GLU A 334 1.86 2.25 -12.36
N ASN A 335 0.60 2.68 -12.42
CA ASN A 335 0.21 4.04 -12.74
C ASN A 335 -0.70 4.59 -11.65
N SER A 336 -0.60 5.88 -11.34
CA SER A 336 -1.47 6.56 -10.38
C SER A 336 -2.22 7.70 -11.05
N LYS A 337 -3.55 7.70 -10.90
CA LYS A 337 -4.40 8.82 -11.35
C LYS A 337 -4.00 10.12 -10.67
N SER A 338 -3.65 10.06 -9.39
CA SER A 338 -3.22 11.23 -8.61
C SER A 338 -1.93 11.83 -9.16
N LEU A 339 -1.00 11.00 -9.63
CA LEU A 339 0.22 11.48 -10.25
C LEU A 339 -0.04 12.15 -11.62
N TYR A 340 -0.99 11.64 -12.40
CA TYR A 340 -1.44 12.27 -13.64
C TYR A 340 -2.12 13.64 -13.39
N LEU A 341 -2.92 13.76 -12.33
CA LEU A 341 -3.51 15.03 -11.92
C LEU A 341 -2.43 16.06 -11.55
N LEU A 342 -1.38 15.62 -10.84
CA LEU A 342 -0.23 16.46 -10.53
C LEU A 342 0.54 16.88 -11.79
N GLU A 343 0.74 15.96 -12.75
CA GLU A 343 1.37 16.27 -14.04
C GLU A 343 0.60 17.35 -14.81
N SER A 344 -0.73 17.26 -14.82
CA SER A 344 -1.61 18.22 -15.47
C SER A 344 -1.55 19.59 -14.77
N ALA A 345 -1.56 19.60 -13.44
CA ALA A 345 -1.40 20.82 -12.65
C ALA A 345 -0.04 21.50 -12.87
N ILE A 346 1.05 20.72 -12.94
CA ILE A 346 2.39 21.21 -13.25
C ILE A 346 2.44 21.78 -14.67
N SER A 347 1.83 21.08 -15.64
CA SER A 347 1.80 21.52 -17.04
C SER A 347 1.10 22.88 -17.18
N PHE A 348 0.00 23.10 -16.44
CA PHE A 348 -0.68 24.40 -16.35
C PHE A 348 0.21 25.51 -15.77
N LEU A 349 1.06 25.20 -14.80
CA LEU A 349 1.96 26.18 -14.18
C LEU A 349 3.19 26.50 -15.05
N ILE A 350 3.53 25.63 -16.00
CA ILE A 350 4.62 25.83 -16.96
C ILE A 350 4.13 26.62 -18.20
N SER A 351 2.88 26.39 -18.64
CA SER A 351 2.25 27.10 -19.77
C SER A 351 1.93 28.55 -19.45
#